data_AF-A0A380C8H6-F1
#
_entry.id   AF-A0A380C8H6-F1
#
_cell.length_a   1.000
_cell.length_b   1.000
_cell.length_c   1.000
_cell.angle_alpha   90.00
_cell.angle_beta   90.00
_cell.angle_gamma   90.00
#
_symmetry.space_group_name_H-M   'P 1'
#
loop_
_entity.id
_entity.type
_entity.pdbx_description
1 polymer ?
#
loop_
_entity_poly.entity_id
_entity_poly.type
_entity_poly.pdbx_seq_one_letter_code
_entity_poly.pdbx_strand_id
1 'polypeptide(L)' 'MGSKYIDLGFALFLGYFAYTRVVNGQYGFATLFAVLSILNFSTAFMKHKRVLGQKKDEE' A
#
# COMPACT_ATOMS: atom_id res chain seq x y z
N MET A 1 10.89 6.72 -11.60
CA MET A 1 10.38 5.32 -11.67
C MET A 1 10.55 4.52 -10.37
N GLY A 2 11.44 4.88 -9.43
CA GLY A 2 11.69 4.09 -8.21
C GLY A 2 10.54 3.98 -7.19
N SER A 3 9.66 4.99 -7.05
CA SER A 3 8.64 4.97 -5.98
C SER A 3 7.55 3.92 -6.16
N LYS A 4 7.17 3.52 -7.38
CA LYS A 4 6.09 2.54 -7.60
C LYS A 4 6.43 1.14 -7.04
N TYR A 5 7.69 0.73 -7.15
CA TYR A 5 8.16 -0.56 -6.63
C TYR A 5 8.35 -0.53 -5.13
N ILE A 6 8.71 0.63 -4.58
CA ILE A 6 8.84 0.85 -3.13
C ILE A 6 7.47 0.75 -2.47
N ASP A 7 6.44 1.42 -3.00
CA ASP A 7 5.08 1.39 -2.44
C ASP A 7 4.50 -0.04 -2.43
N LEU A 8 4.75 -0.82 -3.50
CA LEU A 8 4.32 -2.21 -3.61
C LEU A 8 5.07 -3.14 -2.63
N GLY A 9 6.40 -3.01 -2.55
CA GLY A 9 7.21 -3.77 -1.59
C GLY A 9 6.84 -3.46 -0.13
N PHE A 10 6.54 -2.20 0.16
CA PHE A 10 6.13 -1.75 1.48
C PHE A 10 4.75 -2.30 1.86
N ALA A 11 3.78 -2.32 0.93
CA ALA A 11 2.47 -2.93 1.16
C ALA A 11 2.58 -4.44 1.45
N LEU A 12 3.39 -5.17 0.70
CA LEU A 12 3.64 -6.60 0.94
C LEU A 12 4.29 -6.85 2.31
N PHE A 13 5.27 -6.02 2.67
CA PHE A 13 5.93 -6.10 3.97
C PHE A 13 4.96 -5.86 5.14
N LEU A 14 4.13 -4.82 5.03
CA LEU A 14 3.09 -4.51 6.03
C LEU A 14 2.04 -5.60 6.14
N GLY A 15 1.61 -6.19 5.03
CA GLY A 15 0.66 -7.31 5.02
C GLY A 15 1.22 -8.56 5.70
N TYR A 16 2.48 -8.91 5.44
CA TYR A 16 3.15 -10.02 6.13
C TYR A 16 3.31 -9.76 7.64
N PHE A 17 3.68 -8.54 8.01
CA PHE A 17 3.78 -8.15 9.42
C PHE A 17 2.42 -8.20 10.12
N ALA A 18 1.36 -7.72 9.46
CA ALA A 18 0.00 -7.81 9.97
C ALA A 18 -0.38 -9.27 10.25
N TYR A 19 -0.18 -10.17 9.28
CA TYR A 19 -0.44 -11.60 9.44
C TYR A 19 0.33 -12.20 10.62
N THR A 20 1.63 -11.91 10.71
CA THR A 20 2.48 -12.41 11.81
C THR A 20 2.00 -11.91 13.17
N ARG A 21 1.51 -10.66 13.26
CA ARG A 21 0.96 -10.08 14.49
C ARG A 21 -0.40 -10.68 14.86
N VAL A 22 -1.24 -11.02 13.88
CA VAL A 22 -2.49 -11.77 14.09
C VAL A 22 -2.19 -13.13 14.71
N VAL A 23 -1.25 -13.88 14.13
CA VAL A 23 -0.87 -15.23 14.62
C VAL A 23 -0.30 -15.18 16.04
N ASN A 24 0.38 -14.08 16.39
CA ASN A 24 0.91 -13.84 17.74
C ASN A 24 -0.12 -13.28 18.73
N GLY A 25 -1.41 -13.18 18.37
CA GLY A 25 -2.48 -12.67 19.23
C GLY A 25 -2.44 -11.15 19.49
N GLN A 26 -1.61 -10.41 18.75
CA GLN A 26 -1.42 -8.96 18.90
C GLN A 26 -2.34 -8.18 17.94
N TYR A 27 -3.65 -8.35 18.12
CA TYR A 27 -4.67 -7.83 17.21
C TYR A 27 -4.64 -6.30 17.04
N GLY A 28 -4.31 -5.54 18.10
CA GLY A 28 -4.22 -4.07 18.02
C GLY A 28 -3.16 -3.61 17.01
N PHE A 29 -1.96 -4.20 17.07
CA PHE A 29 -0.88 -3.90 16.11
C PHE A 29 -1.18 -4.47 14.72
N ALA A 30 -1.80 -5.65 14.65
CA ALA A 30 -2.18 -6.26 13.38
C ALA A 30 -3.14 -5.38 12.57
N THR A 31 -4.18 -4.84 13.22
CA THR A 31 -5.13 -3.91 12.57
C THR A 31 -4.42 -2.65 12.08
N LEU A 32 -3.49 -2.11 12.87
CA LEU A 32 -2.67 -0.96 12.49
C LEU A 32 -1.89 -1.24 11.18
N PHE A 33 -1.16 -2.35 11.11
CA PHE A 33 -0.40 -2.72 9.92
C PHE A 33 -1.29 -3.02 8.70
N ALA A 34 -2.46 -3.63 8.92
CA ALA A 34 -3.44 -3.88 7.86
C ALA A 34 -3.97 -2.57 7.25
N VAL A 35 -4.32 -1.58 8.09
CA VAL A 35 -4.79 -0.26 7.63
C VAL A 35 -3.70 0.49 6.89
N LEU A 36 -2.44 0.47 7.39
CA LEU A 36 -1.31 1.08 6.69
C LEU A 36 -1.06 0.44 5.31
N SER A 37 -1.23 -0.87 5.19
CA SER A 37 -1.09 -1.58 3.92
C SER A 37 -2.16 -1.12 2.90
N ILE A 38 -3.41 -1.00 3.34
CA ILE A 38 -4.52 -0.52 2.50
C ILE A 38 -4.29 0.94 2.06
N LEU A 39 -3.84 1.80 2.97
CA LEU A 39 -3.51 3.20 2.67
C LEU A 39 -2.36 3.34 1.66
N ASN A 40 -1.31 2.52 1.80
CA ASN A 40 -0.23 2.47 0.81
C ASN A 40 -0.75 2.05 -0.56
N PHE A 41 -1.58 1.01 -0.61
CA PHE A 41 -2.17 0.54 -1.86
C PHE A 41 -3.08 1.58 -2.51
N SER A 42 -3.90 2.28 -1.71
CA SER A 42 -4.77 3.36 -2.18
C SER A 42 -3.96 4.54 -2.73
N THR A 43 -2.87 4.92 -2.05
CA THR A 43 -1.95 5.96 -2.52
C THR A 43 -1.29 5.57 -3.84
N ALA A 44 -0.82 4.33 -3.95
CA ALA A 44 -0.24 3.81 -5.18
C ALA A 44 -1.27 3.79 -6.33
N PHE A 45 -2.52 3.43 -6.05
CA PHE A 45 -3.62 3.43 -7.01
C PHE A 45 -4.01 4.85 -7.46
N MET A 46 -4.12 5.80 -6.53
CA MET A 46 -4.35 7.21 -6.86
C MET A 46 -3.21 7.79 -7.69
N LYS A 47 -1.96 7.46 -7.36
CA LYS A 47 -0.79 7.85 -8.15
C LYS A 47 -0.83 7.25 -9.56
N HIS A 48 -1.25 5.99 -9.70
CA HIS A 48 -1.46 5.35 -10.99
C HIS A 48 -2.55 6.07 -11.80
N LYS A 49 -3.68 6.40 -11.17
CA LYS A 49 -4.79 7.14 -11.78
C LYS A 49 -4.40 8.58 -12.18
N ARG A 50 -3.60 9.27 -11.37
CA ARG A 50 -3.07 10.61 -11.70
C ARG A 50 -2.15 10.59 -12.92
N VAL A 51 -1.29 9.59 -13.03
CA VAL A 51 -0.42 9.40 -14.20
C VAL A 51 -1.23 9.09 -15.46
N LEU A 52 -2.31 8.31 -15.34
CA LEU A 52 -3.24 8.05 -16.45
C LEU A 52 -4.10 9.26 -16.82
N GLY A 53 -4.48 10.09 -15.85
CA GLY A 53 -5.22 11.33 -16.07
C GLY A 53 -4.40 12.39 -16.81
N GLN A 54 -3.15 12.61 -16.41
CA GLN A 54 -2.27 13.56 -17.11
C GLN A 54 -2.02 13.20 -18.58
N LYS A 55 -2.06 11.91 -18.93
CA LYS A 55 -1.90 11.47 -20.32
C LYS A 55 -3.09 11.77 -21.23
N LYS A 56 -4.25 12.10 -20.65
CA LYS A 56 -5.48 12.37 -21.39
C LYS A 56 -5.69 13.86 -21.67
N ASP A 57 -4.91 14.72 -21.02
CA ASP A 57 -4.95 16.17 -21.21
C ASP A 57 -3.86 16.67 -22.19
N GLU A 58 -3.03 15.75 -22.73
CA GLU A 58 -1.99 16.02 -23.74
C GLU A 58 -2.36 15.52 -25.16
N GLU A 59 -3.55 14.93 -25.35
CA GLU A 59 -4.16 14.62 -26.67
C GLU A 59 -5.25 15.63 -27.03
#